data_AF-A0A0T1SZ78-F1
#
_entry.id   AF-A0A0T1SZ78-F1
#
_cell.length_a   1.000
_cell.length_b   1.000
_cell.length_c   1.000
_cell.angle_alpha   90.00
_cell.angle_beta   90.00
_cell.angle_gamma   90.00
#
_symmetry.space_group_name_H-M   'P 1'
#
loop_
_entity.id
_entity.type
_entity.pdbx_description
1 polymer ?
#
loop_
_entity_poly.entity_id
_entity_poly.type
_entity_poly.pdbx_seq_one_letter_code
_entity_poly.pdbx_strand_id
1 'polypeptide(L)'
;MLNRHGPVAGATGTGKTRTLRLIAERLAAQGVPVFLADVEADPSGISAPGAANGLVRGRAAEVGRKWTATGFPAEFYALGGLGHGIPLRDSSRRS
;
A
#
# COMPACT_ATOMS: atom_id res chain seq x y z
N MET A 1 -0.76 1.03 -18.32
CA MET A 1 -1.59 2.25 -18.36
C MET A 1 -2.17 2.48 -16.97
N LEU A 2 -1.62 3.43 -16.22
CA LEU A 2 -2.18 3.92 -14.94
C LEU A 2 -2.20 5.46 -14.95
N ASN A 3 -2.56 6.03 -16.09
CA ASN A 3 -2.64 7.46 -16.37
C ASN A 3 -4.09 7.96 -16.39
N ARG A 4 -5.02 7.14 -15.91
CA ARG A 4 -6.44 7.47 -15.74
C ARG A 4 -6.83 7.20 -14.29
N HIS A 5 -7.65 8.08 -13.74
CA HIS A 5 -8.22 7.87 -12.41
C HIS A 5 -9.19 6.68 -12.45
N GLY A 6 -9.17 5.88 -11.40
CA GLY A 6 -10.03 4.70 -11.28
C GLY A 6 -10.44 4.49 -9.82
N PRO A 7 -11.74 4.38 -9.51
CA PRO A 7 -12.18 4.07 -8.15
C PRO A 7 -11.96 2.58 -7.84
N VAL A 8 -11.49 2.29 -6.62
CA VAL A 8 -11.51 0.94 -6.04
C VAL A 8 -12.59 0.93 -4.96
N ALA A 9 -13.74 0.34 -5.27
CA ALA A 9 -14.92 0.32 -4.40
C ALA A 9 -15.33 -1.11 -4.01
N GLY A 10 -16.01 -1.25 -2.87
CA GLY A 10 -16.45 -2.52 -2.31
C GLY A 10 -16.86 -2.38 -0.84
N ALA A 11 -17.56 -3.38 -0.29
CA ALA A 11 -17.95 -3.39 1.12
C ALA A 11 -16.74 -3.55 2.07
N THR A 12 -16.95 -3.35 3.37
CA THR A 12 -15.90 -3.61 4.38
C THR A 12 -15.49 -5.08 4.32
N GLY A 13 -14.19 -5.36 4.41
CA GLY A 13 -13.66 -6.72 4.33
C GLY A 13 -13.51 -7.29 2.91
N THR A 14 -13.95 -6.60 1.84
CA THR A 14 -13.79 -7.08 0.46
C THR A 14 -12.41 -6.79 -0.14
N GLY A 15 -11.43 -6.39 0.68
CA GLY A 15 -10.04 -6.28 0.25
C GLY A 15 -9.64 -5.01 -0.48
N LYS A 16 -10.42 -3.92 -0.42
CA LYS A 16 -10.07 -2.61 -1.04
C LYS A 16 -8.63 -2.18 -0.72
N THR A 17 -8.25 -2.22 0.55
CA THR A 17 -6.93 -1.82 1.05
C THR A 17 -5.83 -2.75 0.52
N ARG A 18 -6.09 -4.06 0.49
CA ARG A 18 -5.18 -5.05 -0.14
C ARG A 18 -5.00 -4.81 -1.64
N THR A 19 -6.06 -4.43 -2.36
CA THR A 19 -5.97 -4.11 -3.79
C THR A 19 -5.10 -2.89 -4.04
N LEU A 20 -5.31 -1.80 -3.28
CA LEU A 20 -4.50 -0.59 -3.40
C LEU A 20 -3.02 -0.87 -3.07
N ARG A 21 -2.76 -1.65 -2.02
CA ARG A 21 -1.41 -2.10 -1.66
C ARG A 21 -0.74 -2.88 -2.80
N LEU A 22 -1.43 -3.85 -3.39
CA LEU A 22 -0.87 -4.64 -4.50
C LEU A 22 -0.54 -3.77 -5.72
N ILE A 23 -1.37 -2.78 -6.02
CA ILE A 23 -1.09 -1.81 -7.10
C ILE A 23 0.16 -1.00 -6.77
N ALA A 24 0.27 -0.48 -5.54
CA ALA A 24 1.43 0.28 -5.09
C ALA A 24 2.73 -0.55 -5.15
N GLU A 25 2.71 -1.77 -4.63
CA GLU A 25 3.86 -2.70 -4.66
C GLU A 25 4.33 -2.97 -6.10
N ARG A 26 3.40 -3.19 -7.03
CA ARG A 26 3.75 -3.43 -8.45
C ARG A 26 4.35 -2.20 -9.12
N LEU A 27 3.84 -1.01 -8.83
CA LEU A 27 4.36 0.23 -9.38
C LEU A 27 5.75 0.54 -8.79
N ALA A 28 5.93 0.36 -7.48
CA ALA A 28 7.21 0.52 -6.81
C ALA A 28 8.26 -0.47 -7.34
N ALA A 29 7.88 -1.73 -7.59
CA ALA A 29 8.75 -2.73 -8.23
C ALA A 29 9.22 -2.31 -9.64
N GLN A 30 8.49 -1.42 -10.30
CA GLN A 30 8.83 -0.86 -11.62
C GLN A 30 9.55 0.50 -11.52
N GLY A 31 9.88 0.95 -10.30
CA GLY A 31 10.53 2.25 -10.06
C GLY A 31 9.59 3.45 -10.18
N VAL A 32 8.26 3.24 -10.22
CA VAL A 32 7.28 4.32 -10.28
C VAL A 32 6.97 4.78 -8.85
N PRO A 33 7.17 6.08 -8.51
CA PRO A 33 6.85 6.59 -7.18
C PRO A 33 5.33 6.59 -6.96
N VAL A 34 4.91 6.17 -5.77
CA VAL A 34 3.50 6.11 -5.36
C VAL A 34 3.32 6.86 -4.05
N PHE A 35 2.40 7.81 -4.04
CA PHE A 35 1.93 8.45 -2.82
C PHE A 35 0.59 7.83 -2.42
N LEU A 36 0.48 7.36 -1.18
CA LEU A 36 -0.72 6.71 -0.68
C LEU A 36 -1.13 7.34 0.65
N ALA A 37 -2.35 7.86 0.70
CA ALA A 37 -2.95 8.29 1.95
C ALA A 37 -3.41 7.06 2.72
N ASP A 38 -2.83 6.84 3.90
CA ASP A 38 -3.16 5.73 4.77
C ASP A 38 -4.16 6.17 5.84
N VAL A 39 -5.41 5.71 5.72
CA VAL A 39 -6.50 6.04 6.66
C VAL A 39 -6.65 4.97 7.75
N GLU A 40 -6.22 3.73 7.48
CA GLU A 40 -6.46 2.55 8.36
C GLU A 40 -5.15 1.90 8.88
N ALA A 41 -3.98 2.48 8.60
CA ALA A 41 -2.64 2.01 8.93
C ALA A 41 -2.20 0.66 8.30
N ASP A 42 -3.01 0.03 7.44
CA ASP A 42 -2.72 -1.27 6.79
C ASP A 42 -1.68 -1.19 5.63
N PRO A 43 -1.73 -0.19 4.72
CA PRO A 43 -0.72 0.01 3.69
C PRO A 43 0.70 0.29 4.21
N SER A 44 0.83 0.89 5.40
CA SER A 44 2.15 1.23 5.97
C SER A 44 3.08 0.02 6.15
N GLY A 45 2.52 -1.19 6.27
CA GLY A 45 3.27 -2.45 6.36
C GLY A 45 3.97 -2.90 5.07
N ILE A 46 4.03 -2.06 4.03
CA ILE A 46 4.73 -2.33 2.76
C ILE A 46 6.26 -2.27 2.90
N SER A 47 6.78 -1.57 3.93
CA SER A 47 8.22 -1.43 4.16
C SER A 47 8.89 -2.70 4.70
N ALA A 48 8.11 -3.57 5.34
CA ALA A 48 8.59 -4.82 5.91
C ALA A 48 8.30 -6.01 4.97
N PRO A 49 9.21 -7.01 4.89
CA PRO A 49 8.90 -8.27 4.23
C PRO A 49 7.67 -8.93 4.85
N GLY A 50 6.68 -9.27 4.02
CA GLY A 50 5.47 -9.93 4.49
C GLY A 50 5.73 -11.31 5.10
N ALA A 51 4.93 -11.69 6.10
CA ALA A 51 5.00 -13.03 6.69
C ALA A 51 4.42 -14.09 5.74
N ALA A 52 5.13 -15.21 5.61
CA ALA A 52 4.67 -16.33 4.81
C ALA A 52 3.51 -17.05 5.51
N ASN A 53 2.35 -17.13 4.86
CA ASN A 53 1.19 -17.89 5.36
C ASN A 53 0.69 -18.92 4.33
N GLY A 54 -0.13 -19.87 4.78
CA GLY A 54 -0.63 -20.97 3.93
C GLY A 54 -1.39 -20.47 2.70
N LEU A 55 -2.11 -19.36 2.82
CA LEU A 55 -2.87 -18.74 1.73
C LEU A 55 -1.94 -18.17 0.64
N VAL A 56 -0.88 -17.46 1.03
CA VAL A 56 0.09 -16.87 0.11
C VAL A 56 0.86 -17.95 -0.63
N ARG A 57 1.29 -19.01 0.06
CA ARG A 57 1.99 -20.15 -0.57
C ARG A 57 1.05 -20.92 -1.50
N GLY A 58 -0.18 -21.18 -1.08
CA GLY A 58 -1.19 -21.85 -1.90
C GLY A 58 -1.47 -21.08 -3.18
N ARG A 59 -1.69 -19.76 -3.07
CA ARG A 59 -1.91 -18.92 -4.25
C ARG A 59 -0.68 -18.86 -5.16
N ALA A 60 0.52 -18.73 -4.59
CA ALA A 60 1.76 -18.73 -5.36
C ALA A 60 1.97 -20.04 -6.14
N ALA A 61 1.61 -21.18 -5.53
CA ALA A 61 1.63 -22.47 -6.19
C ALA A 61 0.59 -22.56 -7.33
N GLU A 62 -0.64 -22.08 -7.11
CA GLU A 62 -1.69 -22.04 -8.15
C GLU A 62 -1.26 -21.27 -9.41
N VAL A 63 -0.55 -20.14 -9.23
CA VAL A 63 -0.03 -19.32 -10.35
C VAL A 63 1.38 -19.71 -10.80
N GLY A 64 1.94 -20.80 -10.29
CA GLY A 64 3.26 -21.30 -10.68
C GLY A 64 4.41 -20.32 -10.39
N ARG A 65 4.26 -19.44 -9.39
CA ARG A 65 5.27 -18.42 -9.04
C ARG A 65 5.94 -18.77 -7.72
N LYS A 66 7.27 -18.63 -7.68
CA LYS A 66 7.99 -18.61 -6.40
C LYS A 66 7.67 -17.28 -5.70
N TRP A 67 7.12 -17.37 -4.50
CA TRP A 67 6.88 -16.20 -3.66
C TRP A 67 8.06 -15.99 -2.72
N THR A 68 8.56 -14.76 -2.68
CA THR A 68 9.62 -14.32 -1.79
C THR A 68 9.14 -13.07 -1.08
N ALA A 69 9.22 -13.07 0.25
CA ALA A 69 8.89 -11.89 1.05
C ALA A 69 9.88 -10.76 0.73
N THR A 70 9.36 -9.59 0.39
CA THR A 70 10.16 -8.39 0.12
C THR A 70 9.47 -7.19 0.75
N GLY A 71 10.27 -6.27 1.27
CA GLY A 71 9.82 -4.93 1.67
C GLY A 71 10.15 -3.94 0.55
N PHE A 72 9.36 -2.89 0.44
CA PHE A 72 9.61 -1.80 -0.51
C PHE A 72 10.18 -0.57 0.22
N PRO A 73 11.08 0.20 -0.40
CA PRO A 73 11.46 1.51 0.14
C PRO A 73 10.22 2.36 0.36
N ALA A 74 10.04 2.86 1.57
CA ALA A 74 8.89 3.66 1.95
C ALA A 74 9.32 4.78 2.91
N GLU A 75 8.73 5.94 2.74
CA GLU A 75 8.89 7.10 3.61
C GLU A 75 7.52 7.49 4.16
N PHE A 76 7.43 7.67 5.47
CA PHE A 76 6.17 7.94 6.15
C PHE A 76 6.05 9.41 6.48
N TYR A 77 4.87 9.96 6.22
CA TYR A 77 4.52 11.34 6.47
C TYR A 77 3.37 11.45 7.48
N ALA A 78 3.51 12.36 8.43
CA ALA A 78 2.56 12.59 9.51
C ALA A 78 1.80 13.90 9.29
N LEU A 79 0.50 13.81 9.00
CA LEU A 79 -0.32 15.01 8.74
C LEU A 79 -0.55 15.79 10.05
N GLY A 80 -0.24 17.09 10.03
CA GLY A 80 -0.38 17.96 11.21
C GLY A 80 0.60 17.65 12.34
N GLY A 81 1.64 16.86 12.08
CA GLY A 81 2.59 16.40 13.12
C GLY A 81 2.02 15.33 14.06
N LEU A 82 0.88 14.73 13.72
CA LEU A 82 0.27 13.65 14.48
C LEU A 82 0.80 12.28 13.99
N GLY A 83 1.40 11.51 14.89
CA GLY A 83 1.89 10.16 14.61
C GLY A 83 3.37 10.08 14.27
N HIS A 84 3.78 8.94 13.69
CA HIS A 84 5.17 8.64 13.34
C HIS A 84 5.43 8.94 11.85
N GLY A 85 6.26 9.94 11.56
CA GLY A 85 6.63 10.30 10.18
C GLY A 85 7.10 11.75 10.05
N ILE A 86 7.50 12.13 8.84
CA ILE A 86 7.90 13.50 8.52
C ILE A 86 6.66 14.41 8.59
N PRO A 87 6.67 15.50 9.39
CA PRO A 87 5.50 16.33 9.58
C PRO A 87 5.12 17.06 8.29
N LEU A 88 3.90 16.83 7.81
CA LEU A 88 3.30 17.60 6.71
C LEU A 88 2.33 18.64 7.27
N ARG A 89 2.45 19.87 6.78
CA ARG A 89 1.49 20.94 7.07
C ARG A 89 0.40 20.94 6.02
N ASP A 90 -0.85 20.92 6.47
CA ASP A 90 -2.00 21.23 5.62
C ASP A 90 -2.37 22.71 5.80
N SER A 91 -2.57 23.41 4.69
CA SER A 91 -3.00 24.81 4.66
C SER A 91 -4.50 24.96 4.40
N SER A 92 -5.29 23.88 4.50
CA SER A 92 -6.73 23.94 4.32
C SER A 92 -7.35 24.91 5.34
N ARG A 93 -7.72 26.11 4.87
CA ARG A 93 -8.59 27.04 5.59
C ARG A 93 -9.92 26.33 5.77
N ARG A 94 -10.25 25.92 7.01
CA ARG A 94 -11.65 25.68 7.35
C ARG A 94 -12.40 27.00 7.17
N SER A 95 -13.25 27.07 6.15
CA SER A 95 -14.33 28.07 6.07
C SER A 95 -15.44 27.71 7.04
#